data_AF-A0A3P7LC04-F1
#
_entry.id   AF-A0A3P7LC04-F1
#
_cell.length_a   1.000
_cell.length_b   1.000
_cell.length_c   1.000
_cell.angle_alpha   90.00
_cell.angle_beta   90.00
_cell.angle_gamma   90.00
#
_symmetry.space_group_name_H-M   'P 1'
#
loop_
_entity.id
_entity.type
_entity.pdbx_description
1 polymer ?
#
loop_
_entity_poly.entity_id
_entity_poly.type
_entity_poly.pdbx_seq_one_letter_code
_entity_poly.pdbx_strand_id
1 'polypeptide(L)'
;MPPPMVPTFNLFSEVIGDVFVIAIVSFAISASLVKLYATEFGYDVLYNQELVALGVSNLFGSFFQCVTACGALARSAVVVSVGMVSQIASLISCILLLIILYVIGPYLQSLPKVIAPA
;
A
#
# COMPACT_ATOMS: atom_id res chain seq x y z
N MET A 1 12.79 9.90 -8.37
CA MET A 1 12.15 9.86 -7.03
C MET A 1 11.64 11.25 -6.72
N PRO A 2 10.39 11.42 -6.28
CA PRO A 2 9.90 12.73 -5.86
C PRO A 2 10.75 13.23 -4.68
N PRO A 3 11.08 14.54 -4.62
CA PRO A 3 11.78 15.12 -3.48
C PRO A 3 10.92 14.99 -2.21
N PRO A 4 11.52 14.77 -1.04
CA PRO A 4 10.77 14.71 0.21
C PRO A 4 10.10 16.08 0.45
N MET A 5 8.77 16.10 0.45
CA MET A 5 7.98 17.31 0.66
C MET A 5 7.28 17.20 2.00
N VAL A 6 7.44 18.20 2.86
CA VAL A 6 6.75 18.24 4.15
C VAL A 6 5.27 18.53 3.91
N PRO A 7 4.34 17.78 4.54
CA PRO A 7 2.92 18.04 4.40
C PRO A 7 2.59 19.43 4.93
N THR A 8 1.90 20.23 4.12
CA THR A 8 1.48 21.59 4.49
C THR A 8 0.39 21.52 5.57
N PHE A 9 0.73 21.91 6.80
CA PHE A 9 -0.20 21.91 7.94
C PHE A 9 -1.45 22.79 7.75
N ASN A 10 -1.43 23.71 6.77
CA ASN A 10 -2.54 24.63 6.51
C ASN A 10 -3.79 23.92 5.94
N LEU A 11 -3.62 22.80 5.23
CA LEU A 11 -4.75 21.98 4.76
C LEU A 11 -5.23 20.96 5.80
N PHE A 12 -4.46 20.74 6.88
CA PHE A 12 -4.73 19.66 7.82
C PHE A 12 -6.13 19.76 8.45
N SER A 13 -6.60 20.98 8.76
CA SER A 13 -7.94 21.19 9.34
C SER A 13 -9.09 20.87 8.39
N GLU A 14 -8.87 20.93 7.08
CA GLU A 14 -9.92 20.72 6.07
C GLU A 14 -10.01 19.24 5.67
N VAL A 15 -8.86 18.54 5.62
CA VAL A 15 -8.81 17.14 5.16
C VAL A 15 -8.87 16.13 6.31
N ILE A 16 -8.80 16.55 7.59
CA ILE A 16 -8.80 15.62 8.74
C ILE A 16 -10.05 14.72 8.79
N GLY A 17 -11.22 15.24 8.41
CA GLY A 17 -12.46 14.47 8.37
C GLY A 17 -12.39 13.34 7.34
N ASP A 18 -12.02 13.67 6.11
CA ASP A 18 -11.88 12.69 5.03
C ASP A 18 -10.76 11.67 5.32
N VAL A 19 -9.61 12.13 5.82
CA VAL A 19 -8.49 11.26 6.19
C VAL A 19 -8.90 10.26 7.28
N PHE A 20 -9.71 10.68 8.26
CA PHE A 20 -10.19 9.79 9.30
C PHE A 20 -11.08 8.68 8.73
N VAL A 21 -11.99 9.01 7.82
CA VAL A 21 -12.84 8.03 7.14
C VAL A 21 -11.99 7.07 6.29
N ILE A 22 -11.07 7.60 5.50
CA ILE A 22 -10.16 6.81 4.65
C ILE A 22 -9.31 5.87 5.51
N ALA A 23 -8.80 6.34 6.65
CA ALA A 23 -8.01 5.53 7.57
C ALA A 23 -8.80 4.35 8.13
N ILE A 24 -10.05 4.57 8.56
CA ILE A 24 -10.93 3.50 9.07
C ILE A 24 -11.22 2.48 7.97
N VAL A 25 -11.59 2.94 6.77
CA VAL A 25 -11.93 2.05 5.64
C VAL A 25 -10.70 1.25 5.22
N SER A 26 -9.53 1.89 5.08
CA SER A 26 -8.26 1.23 4.75
C SER A 26 -7.88 0.18 5.80
N PHE A 27 -8.01 0.52 7.09
CA PHE A 27 -7.75 -0.42 8.16
C PHE A 27 -8.73 -1.60 8.14
N ALA A 28 -10.03 -1.35 7.95
CA ALA A 28 -11.05 -2.39 7.91
C ALA A 28 -10.83 -3.38 6.75
N ILE A 29 -10.47 -2.89 5.57
CA ILE A 29 -10.13 -3.74 4.40
C ILE A 29 -8.90 -4.60 4.72
N SER A 30 -7.85 -3.97 5.25
CA SER A 30 -6.60 -4.66 5.62
C SER A 30 -6.83 -5.72 6.70
N ALA A 31 -7.58 -5.40 7.76
CA ALA A 31 -7.89 -6.32 8.85
C ALA A 31 -8.76 -7.49 8.37
N SER A 32 -9.74 -7.23 7.50
CA SER A 32 -10.59 -8.28 6.91
C SER A 32 -9.77 -9.24 6.07
N LEU A 33 -8.82 -8.72 5.30
CA LEU A 33 -7.87 -9.50 4.51
C LEU A 33 -7.00 -10.42 5.38
N VAL A 34 -6.35 -9.83 6.39
CA VAL A 34 -5.44 -10.58 7.25
C VAL A 34 -6.21 -11.67 8.00
N LYS A 35 -7.45 -11.38 8.43
CA LYS A 35 -8.34 -12.38 9.04
C LYS A 35 -8.76 -13.49 8.07
N LEU A 36 -9.02 -13.16 6.81
CA LEU A 36 -9.37 -14.14 5.76
C LEU A 36 -8.21 -15.13 5.59
N TYR A 37 -6.99 -14.62 5.39
CA TYR A 37 -5.81 -15.47 5.23
C TYR A 37 -5.43 -16.22 6.51
N ALA A 38 -5.63 -15.62 7.69
CA ALA A 38 -5.44 -16.30 8.97
C ALA A 38 -6.36 -17.50 9.15
N THR A 39 -7.61 -17.36 8.70
CA THR A 39 -8.58 -18.46 8.72
C THR A 39 -8.25 -19.51 7.66
N GLU A 40 -7.76 -19.10 6.49
CA GLU A 40 -7.38 -20.01 5.40
C GLU A 40 -6.13 -20.85 5.75
N PHE A 41 -5.10 -20.22 6.29
CA PHE A 41 -3.79 -20.83 6.57
C PHE A 41 -3.62 -21.26 8.04
N GLY A 42 -4.58 -20.97 8.91
CA GLY A 42 -4.60 -21.42 10.31
C GLY A 42 -3.56 -20.75 11.22
N TYR A 43 -3.20 -19.49 10.98
CA TYR A 43 -2.27 -18.72 11.83
C TYR A 43 -3.00 -17.67 12.67
N ASP A 44 -2.48 -17.36 13.86
CA ASP A 44 -3.02 -16.31 14.72
C ASP A 44 -2.55 -14.92 14.28
N VAL A 45 -3.48 -13.94 14.35
CA VAL A 45 -3.22 -12.55 13.96
C VAL A 45 -3.29 -11.64 15.17
N LEU A 46 -2.21 -10.89 15.40
CA LEU A 46 -2.21 -9.77 16.33
C LEU A 46 -2.63 -8.48 15.62
N TYR A 47 -3.92 -8.15 15.68
CA TYR A 47 -4.48 -6.92 15.08
C TYR A 47 -3.80 -5.63 15.56
N ASN A 48 -3.34 -5.59 16.82
CA ASN A 48 -2.63 -4.43 17.36
C ASN A 48 -1.28 -4.20 16.66
N GLN A 49 -0.56 -5.28 16.35
CA GLN A 49 0.72 -5.20 15.64
C GLN A 49 0.51 -4.78 14.18
N GLU A 50 -0.52 -5.31 13.53
CA GLU A 50 -0.91 -4.91 12.17
C GLU A 50 -1.33 -3.44 12.11
N LEU A 51 -2.08 -2.94 13.09
CA LEU A 51 -2.48 -1.54 13.18
C LEU A 51 -1.25 -0.62 13.31
N VAL A 52 -0.32 -0.95 14.20
CA VAL A 52 0.92 -0.17 14.37
C VAL A 52 1.78 -0.25 13.11
N ALA A 53 1.92 -1.42 12.48
CA ALA A 53 2.68 -1.59 11.25
C ALA A 53 2.10 -0.76 10.09
N LEU A 54 0.78 -0.78 9.91
CA LEU A 54 0.08 0.04 8.91
C LEU A 54 0.24 1.54 9.20
N GLY A 55 0.11 1.96 10.45
CA GLY A 55 0.28 3.35 10.86
C GLY A 55 1.69 3.86 10.60
N VAL A 56 2.72 3.12 11.02
CA VAL A 56 4.13 3.48 10.82
C VAL A 56 4.48 3.49 9.33
N SER A 57 3.99 2.52 8.55
CA SER A 57 4.22 2.45 7.11
C SER A 57 3.60 3.64 6.37
N ASN A 58 2.37 4.03 6.74
CA ASN A 58 1.70 5.19 6.16
C ASN A 58 2.34 6.51 6.57
N LEU A 59 2.79 6.64 7.83
CA LEU A 59 3.55 7.80 8.28
C LEU A 59 4.85 7.94 7.49
N PHE A 60 5.61 6.85 7.33
CA PHE A 60 6.85 6.86 6.57
C PHE A 60 6.61 7.15 5.08
N GLY A 61 5.55 6.58 4.49
CA GLY A 61 5.17 6.81 3.10
C GLY A 61 4.72 8.24 2.81
N SER A 62 4.11 8.93 3.79
CA SER A 62 3.65 10.32 3.65
C SER A 62 4.79 11.29 3.28
N PHE A 63 6.01 11.06 3.79
CA PHE A 63 7.19 11.88 3.44
C PHE A 63 7.63 11.75 1.98
N PHE A 64 7.26 10.68 1.29
CA PHE A 64 7.63 10.40 -0.11
C PHE A 64 6.47 10.65 -1.09
N GLN A 65 5.42 11.37 -0.66
CA GLN A 65 4.17 11.54 -1.42
C GLN A 65 3.51 10.19 -1.79
N CYS A 66 3.67 9.17 -0.96
CA CYS A 66 3.06 7.87 -1.21
C CYS A 66 1.55 7.91 -0.89
N VAL A 67 0.76 7.23 -1.71
CA VAL A 67 -0.67 7.03 -1.45
C VAL A 67 -0.83 6.17 -0.19
N THR A 68 -1.90 6.40 0.58
CA THR A 68 -2.23 5.60 1.76
C THR A 68 -2.19 4.11 1.43
N ALA A 69 -1.25 3.40 2.03
CA ALA A 69 -1.14 1.96 1.92
C ALA A 69 -2.33 1.32 2.65
N CYS A 70 -3.01 0.45 1.91
CA CYS A 70 -4.05 -0.45 2.38
C CYS A 70 -3.61 -1.88 1.99
N GLY A 71 -4.14 -2.89 2.68
CA GLY A 71 -3.92 -4.30 2.37
C GLY A 71 -4.13 -4.55 0.88
N ALA A 72 -3.06 -4.97 0.21
CA ALA A 72 -3.05 -5.10 -1.25
C ALA A 72 -3.70 -6.43 -1.68
N LEU A 73 -5.03 -6.49 -1.66
CA LEU A 73 -5.86 -7.63 -2.09
C LEU A 73 -5.32 -8.29 -3.36
N ALA A 74 -5.15 -7.51 -4.43
CA ALA A 74 -4.72 -8.01 -5.74
C ALA A 74 -3.30 -8.60 -5.72
N ARG A 75 -2.36 -8.00 -4.98
CA ARG A 75 -1.00 -8.55 -4.88
C ARG A 75 -0.95 -9.80 -4.01
N SER A 76 -1.58 -9.76 -2.84
CA SER A 76 -1.59 -10.90 -1.92
C SER A 76 -2.28 -12.11 -2.55
N ALA A 77 -3.40 -11.91 -3.26
CA ALA A 77 -4.10 -12.99 -3.95
C ALA A 77 -3.25 -13.65 -5.03
N VAL A 78 -2.45 -12.89 -5.79
CA VAL A 78 -1.54 -13.43 -6.81
C VAL A 78 -0.35 -14.18 -6.16
N VAL A 79 0.22 -13.64 -5.08
CA VAL A 79 1.34 -14.29 -4.38
C VAL A 79 0.88 -15.60 -3.72
N VAL A 80 -0.32 -15.58 -3.12
CA VAL A 80 -0.94 -16.75 -2.50
C VAL A 80 -1.32 -17.81 -3.54
N SER A 81 -1.88 -17.43 -4.68
CA SER A 81 -2.25 -18.38 -5.74
C SER A 81 -1.03 -19.05 -6.40
N VAL A 82 0.13 -18.41 -6.36
CA VAL A 82 1.42 -18.99 -6.80
C VAL A 82 2.07 -19.85 -5.69
N GLY A 83 1.45 -19.95 -4.50
CA GLY A 83 1.95 -20.76 -3.39
C GLY A 83 3.14 -20.13 -2.66
N MET A 84 3.37 -18.84 -2.82
CA MET A 84 4.48 -18.14 -2.16
C MET A 84 4.10 -17.71 -0.75
N VAL A 85 4.85 -18.21 0.23
CA VAL A 85 4.58 -18.02 1.67
C VAL A 85 5.54 -17.02 2.34
N SER A 86 6.35 -16.29 1.56
CA SER A 86 7.49 -15.52 2.07
C SER A 86 7.45 -14.03 1.74
N GLN A 87 7.73 -13.17 2.74
CA GLN A 87 7.92 -11.72 2.57
C GLN A 87 9.02 -11.37 1.56
N ILE A 88 9.96 -12.28 1.28
CA ILE A 88 11.03 -12.08 0.28
C ILE A 88 10.43 -11.84 -1.13
N ALA A 89 9.28 -12.44 -1.43
CA ALA A 89 8.55 -12.20 -2.68
C ALA A 89 8.18 -10.72 -2.88
N SER A 90 7.76 -10.06 -1.78
CA SER A 90 7.41 -8.64 -1.81
C SER A 90 8.63 -7.76 -2.01
N LEU A 91 9.78 -8.14 -1.45
CA LEU A 91 11.04 -7.42 -1.59
C LEU A 91 11.56 -7.49 -3.04
N ILE A 92 11.55 -8.68 -3.64
CA ILE A 92 11.90 -8.88 -5.04
C ILE A 92 10.97 -8.08 -5.95
N SER A 93 9.65 -8.15 -5.71
CA SER A 93 8.67 -7.35 -6.47
C SER A 93 8.92 -5.85 -6.37
N CYS A 94 9.32 -5.36 -5.19
CA CYS A 94 9.63 -3.95 -4.97
C CYS A 94 10.88 -3.51 -5.75
N ILE A 95 11.95 -4.31 -5.71
CA ILE A 95 13.19 -4.06 -6.47
C ILE A 95 12.91 -4.09 -7.97
N LEU A 96 12.15 -5.08 -8.45
CA LEU A 96 11.81 -5.25 -9.85
C LEU A 96 10.97 -4.07 -10.35
N LEU A 97 10.00 -3.60 -9.54
CA LEU A 97 9.25 -2.37 -9.82
C LEU A 97 10.13 -1.13 -9.86
N LEU A 98 11.11 -1.01 -8.97
CA LEU A 98 12.06 0.10 -8.98
C LEU A 98 12.87 0.13 -10.29
N ILE A 99 13.35 -1.04 -10.73
CA ILE A 99 14.09 -1.19 -11.98
C ILE A 99 13.19 -0.84 -13.18
N ILE A 100 11.97 -1.38 -13.21
CA ILE A 100 10.98 -1.08 -14.24
C ILE A 100 10.70 0.43 -14.27
N LEU A 101 10.46 1.06 -13.14
CA LEU A 101 10.16 2.50 -13.07
C LEU A 101 11.33 3.34 -13.60
N TYR A 102 12.57 2.92 -13.32
CA TYR A 102 13.76 3.62 -13.81
C TYR A 102 13.94 3.47 -15.33
N VAL A 103 13.68 2.29 -15.88
CA VAL A 103 13.90 1.99 -17.31
C VAL A 103 12.72 2.43 -18.19
N ILE A 104 11.49 2.15 -17.75
CA ILE A 104 10.23 2.40 -18.48
C ILE A 104 9.61 3.75 -18.08
N GLY A 105 10.05 4.40 -17.01
CA GLY A 105 9.64 5.75 -16.62
C GLY A 105 9.56 6.77 -17.77
N PRO A 106 10.58 6.89 -18.65
CA PRO A 106 10.51 7.79 -19.80
C PRO A 106 9.55 7.29 -20.91
N TYR A 107 9.28 6.00 -21.01
CA TYR A 107 8.35 5.42 -21.99
C TYR A 107 6.88 5.53 -21.55
N LEU A 108 6.61 5.56 -20.24
CA LEU A 108 5.27 5.75 -19.67
C LEU A 108 4.72 7.17 -19.84
N GLN A 109 5.55 8.18 -20.15
CA GLN A 109 5.04 9.52 -20.50
C GLN A 109 4.15 9.52 -21.75
N SER A 110 4.35 8.54 -22.65
CA SER A 110 3.57 8.39 -23.87
C SER A 110 2.34 7.49 -23.70
N LEU A 111 2.05 6.97 -22.50
CA LEU A 111 0.86 6.15 -22.29
C LEU A 111 -0.39 7.04 -22.26
N PRO A 112 -1.34 6.87 -23.22
CA PRO A 112 -2.59 7.61 -23.17
C PRO A 112 -3.38 7.14 -21.93
N LYS A 113 -3.87 8.10 -21.13
CA LYS A 113 -4.70 7.89 -19.92
C LYS A 113 -6.06 7.23 -20.17
N VAL A 114 -6.26 6.61 -21.34
CA VAL A 114 -7.53 6.00 -21.77
C VAL A 114 -7.78 4.65 -21.08
N ILE A 115 -6.75 4.02 -20.50
CA ILE A 115 -6.79 2.63 -20.06
C ILE A 115 -6.75 2.45 -18.54
N ALA A 116 -6.45 3.50 -17.76
CA ALA A 116 -6.42 3.44 -16.30
C ALA A 116 -7.78 3.92 -15.76
N PRO A 117 -8.61 3.06 -15.12
CA PRO A 117 -9.84 3.51 -14.49
C PRO A 117 -9.52 4.44 -13.31
N ALA A 118 -10.23 5.58 -13.27
CA ALA A 118 -10.20 6.56 -12.19
C ALA A 118 -10.78 6.00 -10.89
#